data_AF-A0A0C3LAY5-F1
#
_entry.id   AF-A0A0C3LAY5-F1
#
_cell.length_a   1.000
_cell.length_b   1.000
_cell.length_c   1.000
_cell.angle_alpha   90.00
_cell.angle_beta   90.00
_cell.angle_gamma   90.00
#
_symmetry.space_group_name_H-M   'P 1'
#
loop_
_entity.id
_entity.type
_entity.pdbx_description
1 polymer ?
#
loop_
_entity_poly.entity_id
_entity_poly.type
_entity_poly.pdbx_seq_one_letter_code
_entity_poly.pdbx_strand_id
1 'polypeptide(L)'
;MADSYSEPGVFEGADPKECEAFVATVRRRGLEQGKHRDNEWMAVFASSYLGGDALYWYEDLEEDVQNDWSRLRPALLARFGRRGKNPSVTPSAPTISGSTPSTTIPTPAAAPPATIFPPMVRKGRLKVLDSNRKFHGYVAKSANEQGLYCLLSSAPDPALLVSFSAAVDGPFGIQVIDASQNPQVIDILAIAWSSLSGGTWMEKSEYVASLCSFSNVTSKTSWAVEQKVWKISKDGELSAEYPKPDGSAERLQPRKIITQERIWWYRPPAPSDHHAIIVFEDAI
;
A
#
# COMPACT_ATOMS: atom_id res chain seq x y z
N MET A 1 -30.53 -4.65 -5.14
CA MET A 1 -30.51 -4.43 -3.68
C MET A 1 -29.32 -5.21 -3.15
N ALA A 2 -28.22 -4.53 -2.88
CA ALA A 2 -27.07 -5.10 -2.18
C ALA A 2 -26.92 -4.25 -0.93
N ASP A 3 -27.03 -4.87 0.23
CA ASP A 3 -26.94 -4.21 1.53
C ASP A 3 -25.65 -3.38 1.60
N SER A 4 -25.81 -2.09 1.92
CA SER A 4 -24.72 -1.15 2.13
C SER A 4 -23.69 -1.74 3.10
N TYR A 5 -22.48 -2.00 2.60
CA TYR A 5 -21.38 -2.48 3.41
C TYR A 5 -20.87 -1.30 4.25
N SER A 6 -21.36 -1.20 5.47
CA SER A 6 -20.80 -0.28 6.46
C SER A 6 -19.31 -0.58 6.58
N GLU A 7 -18.46 0.39 6.23
CA GLU A 7 -17.11 0.44 6.76
C GLU A 7 -17.21 0.21 8.28
N PRO A 8 -16.26 -0.51 8.90
CA PRO A 8 -16.23 -0.54 10.35
C PRO A 8 -16.12 0.92 10.78
N GLY A 9 -17.22 1.46 11.33
CA GLY A 9 -17.18 2.75 12.00
C GLY A 9 -16.06 2.69 13.03
N VAL A 10 -15.51 3.85 13.36
CA VAL A 10 -14.52 3.96 14.43
C VAL A 10 -15.03 3.18 15.64
N PHE A 11 -14.26 2.18 16.06
CA PHE A 11 -14.58 1.35 17.22
C PHE A 11 -14.12 2.11 18.46
N GLU A 12 -15.08 2.66 19.19
CA GLU A 12 -14.82 3.46 20.38
C GLU A 12 -14.82 2.61 21.66
N GLY A 13 -15.36 1.38 21.57
CA GLY A 13 -15.47 0.46 22.70
C GLY A 13 -16.66 0.74 23.61
N ALA A 14 -17.72 1.37 23.09
CA ALA A 14 -18.86 1.82 23.88
C ALA A 14 -19.92 0.72 24.11
N ASP A 15 -20.10 -0.21 23.15
CA ASP A 15 -21.10 -1.29 23.23
C ASP A 15 -20.50 -2.69 22.96
N PRO A 16 -20.81 -3.71 23.79
CA PRO A 16 -20.56 -5.11 23.47
C PRO A 16 -20.94 -5.59 22.07
N LYS A 17 -22.05 -5.11 21.52
CA LYS A 17 -22.48 -5.42 20.15
C LYS A 17 -21.58 -4.78 19.10
N GLU A 18 -21.06 -3.59 19.39
CA GLU A 18 -20.07 -2.89 18.56
C GLU A 18 -18.80 -3.73 18.47
N CYS A 19 -18.34 -4.30 19.59
CA CYS A 19 -17.16 -5.17 19.64
C CYS A 19 -17.34 -6.45 18.81
N GLU A 20 -18.49 -7.11 18.93
CA GLU A 20 -18.82 -8.30 18.12
C GLU A 20 -18.85 -7.97 16.62
N ALA A 21 -19.50 -6.87 16.25
CA ALA A 21 -19.58 -6.40 14.86
C ALA A 21 -18.21 -6.03 14.30
N PHE A 22 -17.39 -5.32 15.09
CA PHE A 22 -16.04 -4.92 14.72
C PHE A 22 -15.15 -6.14 14.42
N VAL A 23 -15.11 -7.12 15.34
CA VAL A 23 -14.32 -8.36 15.16
C VAL A 23 -14.79 -9.16 13.94
N ALA A 24 -16.10 -9.21 13.69
CA ALA A 24 -16.66 -9.87 12.51
C ALA A 24 -16.25 -9.16 11.21
N THR A 25 -16.23 -7.83 11.20
CA THR A 25 -15.81 -7.02 10.05
C THR A 25 -14.33 -7.20 9.74
N VAL A 26 -13.45 -7.16 10.75
CA VAL A 26 -12.01 -7.42 10.58
C VAL A 26 -11.76 -8.80 9.96
N ARG A 27 -12.46 -9.83 10.45
CA ARG A 27 -12.37 -11.20 9.90
C ARG A 27 -12.86 -11.31 8.47
N ARG A 28 -14.00 -10.69 8.15
CA ARG A 28 -14.56 -10.69 6.80
C ARG A 28 -13.58 -10.02 5.83
N ARG A 29 -13.03 -8.88 6.22
CA ARG A 29 -12.05 -8.15 5.42
C ARG A 29 -10.77 -8.94 5.21
N GLY A 30 -10.27 -9.60 6.25
CA GLY A 30 -9.13 -10.50 6.13
C GLY A 30 -9.38 -11.65 5.15
N LEU A 31 -10.59 -12.21 5.12
CA LEU A 31 -10.94 -13.26 4.16
C LEU A 31 -11.01 -12.73 2.72
N GLU A 32 -11.66 -11.59 2.51
CA GLU A 32 -11.78 -10.93 1.21
C GLU A 32 -10.41 -10.60 0.58
N GLN A 33 -9.45 -10.18 1.41
CA GLN A 33 -8.09 -9.84 0.97
C GLN A 33 -7.15 -11.05 0.91
N GLY A 34 -7.64 -12.27 1.23
CA GLY A 34 -6.79 -13.47 1.33
C GLY A 34 -5.80 -13.44 2.50
N LYS A 35 -5.96 -12.50 3.43
CA LYS A 35 -5.10 -12.22 4.59
C LYS A 35 -5.62 -12.77 5.92
N HIS A 36 -6.64 -13.64 5.90
CA HIS A 36 -7.26 -14.20 7.11
C HIS A 36 -6.33 -15.06 8.01
N ARG A 37 -5.10 -15.38 7.56
CA ARG A 37 -4.07 -16.07 8.34
C ARG A 37 -2.89 -15.17 8.72
N ASP A 38 -2.91 -13.93 8.28
CA ASP A 38 -1.85 -12.95 8.48
C ASP A 38 -2.20 -12.14 9.74
N ASN A 39 -1.79 -12.65 10.91
CA ASN A 39 -2.18 -12.09 12.20
C ASN A 39 -1.67 -10.65 12.40
N GLU A 40 -0.48 -10.35 11.87
CA GLU A 40 0.11 -9.02 11.93
C GLU A 40 -0.68 -8.05 11.06
N TRP A 41 -0.97 -8.44 9.81
CA TRP A 41 -1.82 -7.63 8.94
C TRP A 41 -3.21 -7.40 9.53
N MET A 42 -3.82 -8.43 10.12
CA MET A 42 -5.14 -8.30 10.75
C MET A 42 -5.11 -7.42 11.99
N ALA A 43 -4.02 -7.42 12.76
CA ALA A 43 -3.85 -6.56 13.92
C ALA A 43 -3.68 -5.10 13.52
N VAL A 44 -2.82 -4.82 12.54
CA VAL A 44 -2.63 -3.47 11.97
C VAL A 44 -3.93 -2.95 11.34
N PHE A 45 -4.65 -3.82 10.64
CA PHE A 45 -5.95 -3.47 10.09
C PHE A 45 -6.98 -3.18 11.18
N ALA A 46 -6.99 -3.92 12.30
CA ALA A 46 -7.89 -3.63 13.41
C ALA A 46 -7.52 -2.32 14.12
N SER A 47 -6.24 -2.09 14.39
CA SER A 47 -5.77 -0.92 15.14
C SER A 47 -6.09 0.40 14.42
N SER A 48 -6.09 0.42 13.08
CA SER A 48 -6.43 1.62 12.30
C SER A 48 -7.86 2.12 12.45
N TYR A 49 -8.75 1.31 13.04
CA TYR A 49 -10.15 1.69 13.28
C TYR A 49 -10.47 1.85 14.77
N LEU A 50 -9.49 1.72 15.66
CA LEU A 50 -9.70 1.98 17.08
C LEU A 50 -9.73 3.49 17.31
N GLY A 51 -10.72 3.94 18.08
CA GLY A 51 -10.82 5.32 18.55
C GLY A 51 -11.29 5.35 20.00
N GLY A 52 -11.44 6.56 20.56
CA GLY A 52 -11.99 6.73 21.90
C GLY A 52 -11.27 5.90 22.98
N ASP A 53 -12.04 5.25 23.85
CA ASP A 53 -11.53 4.43 24.97
C ASP A 53 -10.81 3.17 24.48
N ALA A 54 -11.21 2.62 23.33
CA ALA A 54 -10.57 1.46 22.74
C ALA A 54 -9.13 1.73 22.25
N LEU A 55 -8.85 2.94 21.77
CA LEU A 55 -7.49 3.33 21.37
C LEU A 55 -6.56 3.46 22.59
N TYR A 56 -6.99 4.17 23.64
CA TYR A 56 -6.18 4.29 24.85
C TYR A 56 -5.92 2.94 25.50
N TRP A 57 -6.92 2.06 25.55
CA TRP A 57 -6.75 0.70 26.04
C TRP A 57 -5.78 -0.12 25.19
N TYR A 58 -5.79 0.06 23.86
CA TYR A 58 -4.88 -0.66 22.95
C TYR A 58 -3.42 -0.25 23.16
N GLU A 59 -3.15 1.04 23.35
CA GLU A 59 -1.80 1.57 23.63
C GLU A 59 -1.22 1.03 24.95
N ASP A 60 -2.08 0.71 25.94
CA ASP A 60 -1.67 0.13 27.23
C ASP A 60 -1.36 -1.39 27.17
N LEU A 61 -1.63 -2.06 26.04
CA LEU A 61 -1.31 -3.48 25.87
C LEU A 61 0.18 -3.70 25.59
N GLU A 62 0.69 -4.89 25.92
CA GLU A 62 2.03 -5.30 25.51
C GLU A 62 2.15 -5.37 23.98
N GLU A 63 3.32 -5.01 23.44
CA GLU A 63 3.58 -4.91 21.99
C GLU A 63 3.31 -6.23 21.24
N ASP A 64 3.56 -7.36 21.91
CA ASP A 64 3.29 -8.71 21.40
C ASP A 64 1.79 -9.04 21.32
N VAL A 65 0.95 -8.35 22.09
CA VAL A 65 -0.51 -8.41 22.01
C VAL A 65 -1.02 -7.44 20.96
N GLN A 66 -0.42 -6.25 20.84
CA GLN A 66 -0.81 -5.22 19.87
C GLN A 66 -0.63 -5.67 18.42
N ASN A 67 0.44 -6.43 18.13
CA ASN A 67 0.84 -6.83 16.78
C ASN A 67 0.35 -8.23 16.37
N ASP A 68 -0.35 -8.97 17.24
CA ASP A 68 -0.83 -10.31 16.94
C ASP A 68 -2.36 -10.38 17.08
N TRP A 69 -3.07 -10.49 15.96
CA TRP A 69 -4.53 -10.60 15.95
C TRP A 69 -5.06 -11.78 16.76
N SER A 70 -4.32 -12.88 16.85
CA SER A 70 -4.73 -14.04 17.63
C SER A 70 -4.77 -13.75 19.14
N ARG A 71 -3.99 -12.77 19.61
CA ARG A 71 -3.91 -12.28 21.00
C ARG A 71 -4.75 -11.02 21.22
N LEU A 72 -4.78 -10.11 20.25
CA LEU A 72 -5.59 -8.89 20.29
C LEU A 72 -7.10 -9.21 20.32
N ARG A 73 -7.54 -10.16 19.50
CA ARG A 73 -8.97 -10.54 19.43
C ARG A 73 -9.56 -11.00 20.77
N PRO A 74 -8.96 -11.97 21.50
CA PRO A 74 -9.50 -12.35 22.81
C PRO A 74 -9.40 -11.21 23.84
N ALA A 75 -8.38 -10.35 23.76
CA ALA A 75 -8.28 -9.17 24.63
C ALA A 75 -9.43 -8.18 24.38
N LEU A 76 -9.75 -7.88 23.11
CA LEU A 76 -10.88 -7.03 22.71
C LEU A 76 -12.21 -7.58 23.25
N LEU A 77 -12.45 -8.87 23.05
CA LEU A 77 -13.67 -9.53 23.53
C LEU A 77 -13.76 -9.58 25.05
N ALA A 78 -12.63 -9.67 25.75
CA ALA A 78 -12.60 -9.65 27.21
C ALA A 78 -12.88 -8.25 27.79
N ARG A 79 -12.37 -7.20 27.14
CA ARG A 79 -12.51 -5.82 27.59
C ARG A 79 -13.86 -5.20 27.21
N PHE A 80 -14.24 -5.34 25.96
CA PHE A 80 -15.40 -4.65 25.37
C PHE A 80 -16.54 -5.59 24.98
N GLY A 81 -16.31 -6.91 24.91
CA GLY A 81 -17.36 -7.86 24.59
C GLY A 81 -18.40 -8.05 25.69
N ARG A 82 -19.43 -8.84 25.39
CA ARG A 82 -20.54 -9.06 26.32
C ARG A 82 -20.04 -9.89 27.50
N ARG A 83 -19.78 -9.22 28.63
CA ARG A 83 -19.42 -9.89 29.88
C ARG A 83 -20.57 -10.82 30.27
N GLY A 84 -20.40 -12.10 30.00
CA GLY A 84 -21.20 -13.15 30.63
C GLY A 84 -21.09 -12.98 32.13
N LYS A 85 -22.24 -12.82 32.77
CA LYS A 85 -22.40 -12.72 34.23
C LYS A 85 -21.87 -14.00 34.90
N ASN A 86 -20.63 -13.93 35.43
CA ASN A 86 -20.13 -14.39 36.75
C ASN A 86 -20.18 -15.90 37.14
N PRO A 87 -19.29 -16.41 38.05
CA PRO A 87 -18.91 -15.74 39.30
C PRO A 87 -17.41 -15.62 39.61
N SER A 88 -17.09 -14.47 40.23
CA SER A 88 -16.29 -14.38 41.45
C SER A 88 -15.27 -15.49 41.69
N VAL A 89 -14.01 -15.22 41.36
CA VAL A 89 -12.90 -15.68 42.20
C VAL A 89 -12.08 -14.45 42.60
N THR A 90 -12.24 -14.15 43.87
CA THR A 90 -11.48 -13.26 44.75
C THR A 90 -9.98 -13.17 44.40
N PRO A 91 -9.34 -11.99 44.42
CA PRO A 91 -7.90 -11.93 44.55
C PRO A 91 -7.54 -12.29 46.00
N SER A 92 -7.09 -13.51 46.24
CA SER A 92 -6.40 -13.88 47.47
C SER A 92 -4.92 -14.05 47.16
N ALA A 93 -4.11 -13.09 47.61
CA ALA A 93 -2.71 -13.33 47.96
C ALA A 93 -2.62 -13.52 49.49
N PRO A 94 -1.55 -14.11 50.06
CA PRO A 94 -0.58 -15.06 49.53
C PRO A 94 -0.51 -16.34 50.39
N THR A 95 -0.11 -17.48 49.82
CA THR A 95 0.38 -18.61 50.64
C THR A 95 1.70 -19.11 50.08
N ILE A 96 2.71 -18.98 50.94
CA ILE A 96 4.08 -19.45 50.85
C ILE A 96 4.14 -20.98 50.76
N SER A 97 4.96 -21.50 49.85
CA SER A 97 5.75 -22.76 49.87
C SER A 97 5.98 -23.18 48.41
N GLY A 98 7.16 -23.46 47.88
CA GLY A 98 8.48 -23.77 48.44
C GLY A 98 9.16 -24.70 47.44
N SER A 99 10.46 -24.49 47.17
CA SER A 99 11.39 -25.31 46.34
C SER A 99 11.11 -25.31 44.82
N THR A 100 12.06 -25.18 43.89
CA THR A 100 13.49 -25.55 43.81
C THR A 100 14.25 -24.61 42.85
N PRO A 101 15.59 -24.46 42.93
CA PRO A 101 16.36 -23.64 42.00
C PRO A 101 16.72 -24.43 40.73
N SER A 102 16.59 -23.80 39.56
CA SER A 102 17.30 -24.22 38.35
C SER A 102 18.08 -23.04 37.79
N THR A 103 19.39 -23.19 37.88
CA THR A 103 20.45 -22.40 37.26
C THR A 103 20.39 -22.50 35.74
N THR A 104 20.35 -21.37 35.02
CA THR A 104 21.01 -21.26 33.70
C THR A 104 21.20 -19.80 33.20
N ILE A 105 22.49 -19.45 33.05
CA ILE A 105 23.16 -18.58 32.04
C ILE A 105 22.82 -17.07 31.97
N PRO A 106 23.81 -16.16 32.07
CA PRO A 106 23.62 -14.76 31.70
C PRO A 106 23.58 -14.57 30.17
N THR A 107 22.47 -14.07 29.66
CA THR A 107 22.34 -13.59 28.27
C THR A 107 23.14 -12.29 28.10
N PRO A 108 23.95 -12.11 27.03
CA PRO A 108 24.62 -10.85 26.75
C PRO A 108 23.62 -9.72 26.50
N ALA A 109 23.98 -8.50 26.89
CA ALA A 109 23.17 -7.30 26.67
C ALA A 109 22.80 -7.12 25.19
N ALA A 110 21.50 -7.05 24.91
CA ALA A 110 20.97 -6.74 23.59
C ALA A 110 21.32 -5.28 23.22
N ALA A 111 21.84 -5.09 22.00
CA ALA A 111 22.05 -3.78 21.41
C ALA A 111 20.70 -3.04 21.26
N PRO A 112 20.69 -1.69 21.35
CA PRO A 112 19.46 -0.92 21.20
C PRO A 112 18.82 -1.16 19.81
N PRO A 113 17.48 -1.27 19.72
CA PRO A 113 16.79 -1.43 18.46
C PRO A 113 17.06 -0.24 17.53
N ALA A 114 17.41 -0.56 16.29
CA ALA A 114 17.60 0.44 15.24
C ALA A 114 16.32 1.28 15.12
N THR A 115 16.50 2.60 15.17
CA THR A 115 15.43 3.58 14.99
C THR A 115 14.74 3.36 13.63
N ILE A 116 13.57 2.72 13.64
CA ILE A 116 12.69 2.61 12.47
C ILE A 116 11.95 3.94 12.38
N PHE A 117 12.45 4.85 11.55
CA PHE A 117 11.71 6.04 11.19
C PHE A 117 10.42 5.61 10.47
N PRO A 118 9.24 6.20 10.79
CA PRO A 118 8.03 5.92 10.05
C PRO A 118 8.26 6.22 8.56
N PRO A 119 7.78 5.37 7.64
CA PRO A 119 8.01 5.58 6.21
C PRO A 119 7.40 6.92 5.80
N MET A 120 8.26 7.85 5.40
CA MET A 120 7.86 9.21 5.04
C MET A 120 6.96 9.15 3.81
N VAL A 121 5.65 9.38 4.00
CA VAL A 121 4.69 9.46 2.91
C VAL A 121 5.01 10.72 2.12
N ARG A 122 5.34 10.57 0.84
CA ARG A 122 5.58 11.70 -0.07
C ARG A 122 4.37 11.94 -0.93
N LYS A 123 4.05 13.21 -1.18
CA LYS A 123 2.94 13.66 -2.02
C LYS A 123 3.45 14.68 -3.03
N GLY A 124 3.09 14.51 -4.30
CA GLY A 124 3.71 15.29 -5.36
C GLY A 124 3.23 14.94 -6.76
N ARG A 125 3.96 15.44 -7.75
CA ARG A 125 3.65 15.36 -9.18
C ARG A 125 4.76 14.63 -9.92
N LEU A 126 4.41 14.08 -11.07
CA LEU A 126 5.36 13.41 -11.96
C LEU A 126 5.84 14.39 -13.04
N LYS A 127 7.07 14.87 -12.90
CA LYS A 127 7.74 15.77 -13.84
C LYS A 127 8.46 14.98 -14.92
N VAL A 128 8.35 15.40 -16.17
CA VAL A 128 8.98 14.78 -17.32
C VAL A 128 10.08 15.69 -17.84
N LEU A 129 11.29 15.14 -17.88
CA LEU A 129 12.49 15.77 -18.42
C LEU A 129 13.00 14.96 -19.62
N ASP A 130 13.86 15.54 -20.46
CA ASP A 130 14.65 14.75 -21.42
C ASP A 130 15.98 14.28 -20.81
N SER A 131 16.78 13.59 -21.63
CA SER A 131 18.14 13.16 -21.28
C SER A 131 19.08 14.30 -20.86
N ASN A 132 18.81 15.54 -21.29
CA ASN A 132 19.55 16.73 -20.90
C ASN A 132 18.95 17.42 -19.67
N ARG A 133 18.02 16.77 -18.97
CA ARG A 133 17.25 17.30 -17.82
C ARG A 133 16.44 18.56 -18.15
N LYS A 134 16.16 18.84 -19.43
CA LYS A 134 15.29 19.95 -19.81
C LYS A 134 13.83 19.56 -19.55
N PHE A 135 13.06 20.48 -18.98
CA PHE A 135 11.66 20.27 -18.66
C PHE A 135 10.79 20.18 -19.92
N HIS A 136 9.91 19.17 -19.95
CA HIS A 136 8.92 18.94 -21.02
C HIS A 136 7.47 19.05 -20.55
N GLY A 137 7.20 18.87 -19.26
CA GLY A 137 5.85 18.91 -18.71
C GLY A 137 5.70 18.04 -17.47
N TYR A 138 4.48 17.99 -16.95
CA TYR A 138 4.05 17.04 -15.93
C TYR A 138 3.11 16.01 -16.55
N VAL A 139 3.05 14.79 -16.01
CA VAL A 139 1.99 13.84 -16.36
C VAL A 139 0.65 14.45 -16.00
N ALA A 140 -0.29 14.54 -16.95
CA ALA A 140 -1.59 15.16 -16.74
C ALA A 140 -2.56 14.22 -15.98
N LYS A 141 -3.44 14.80 -15.15
CA LYS A 141 -4.45 14.05 -14.39
C LYS A 141 -5.60 13.49 -15.24
N SER A 142 -5.78 13.99 -16.47
CA SER A 142 -6.79 13.52 -17.41
C SER A 142 -6.34 12.20 -18.05
N ALA A 143 -6.89 11.09 -17.57
CA ALA A 143 -6.77 9.80 -18.26
C ALA A 143 -7.62 9.80 -19.55
N ASN A 144 -7.20 9.03 -20.56
CA ASN A 144 -8.03 8.79 -21.75
C ASN A 144 -9.17 7.80 -21.45
N GLU A 145 -10.00 7.50 -22.46
CA GLU A 145 -11.14 6.56 -22.36
C GLU A 145 -10.73 5.14 -21.93
N GLN A 146 -9.45 4.79 -22.06
CA GLN A 146 -8.88 3.51 -21.65
C GLN A 146 -8.24 3.56 -20.25
N GLY A 147 -8.37 4.69 -19.52
CA GLY A 147 -7.79 4.88 -18.20
C GLY A 147 -6.28 5.15 -18.20
N LEU A 148 -5.70 5.55 -19.33
CA LEU A 148 -4.25 5.76 -19.49
C LEU A 148 -3.85 7.23 -19.28
N TYR A 149 -2.81 7.46 -18.46
CA TYR A 149 -2.18 8.76 -18.23
C TYR A 149 -1.01 8.98 -19.19
N CYS A 150 -1.32 9.23 -20.45
CA CYS A 150 -0.29 9.43 -21.48
C CYS A 150 -0.02 10.89 -21.81
N LEU A 151 -0.89 11.83 -21.43
CA LEU A 151 -0.76 13.24 -21.78
C LEU A 151 0.19 14.00 -20.84
N LEU A 152 0.90 14.97 -21.40
CA LEU A 152 1.68 15.94 -20.64
C LEU A 152 0.96 17.28 -20.52
N SER A 153 1.17 17.96 -19.40
CA SER A 153 0.79 19.36 -19.22
C SER A 153 2.01 20.22 -18.94
N SER A 154 2.05 21.42 -19.51
CA SER A 154 3.07 22.42 -19.21
C SER A 154 2.91 23.05 -17.82
N ALA A 155 1.72 22.98 -17.22
CA ALA A 155 1.38 23.62 -15.96
C ALA A 155 1.21 22.61 -14.80
N PRO A 156 1.48 23.01 -13.55
CA PRO A 156 1.34 22.16 -12.38
C PRO A 156 -0.11 21.86 -11.97
N ASP A 157 -1.07 22.75 -12.24
CA ASP A 157 -2.47 22.62 -11.80
C ASP A 157 -3.25 21.43 -12.44
N PRO A 158 -3.07 21.14 -13.74
CA PRO A 158 -3.62 19.95 -14.38
C PRO A 158 -2.73 18.70 -14.23
N ALA A 159 -1.62 18.78 -13.49
CA ALA A 159 -0.73 17.64 -13.28
C ALA A 159 -1.37 16.60 -12.35
N LEU A 160 -1.05 15.34 -12.60
CA LEU A 160 -1.43 14.19 -11.80
C LEU A 160 -0.73 14.25 -10.45
N LEU A 161 -1.52 14.28 -9.39
CA LEU A 161 -1.10 14.27 -8.01
C LEU A 161 -1.10 12.84 -7.48
N VAL A 162 0.05 12.44 -6.96
CA VAL A 162 0.29 11.08 -6.47
C VAL A 162 0.92 11.07 -5.09
N SER A 163 0.74 9.99 -4.35
CA SER A 163 1.46 9.74 -3.09
C SER A 163 2.05 8.35 -3.04
N PHE A 164 3.14 8.19 -2.31
CA PHE A 164 3.71 6.89 -2.02
C PHE A 164 4.54 6.93 -0.73
N SER A 165 4.71 5.75 -0.15
CA SER A 165 5.74 5.47 0.84
C SER A 165 6.81 4.64 0.14
N ALA A 166 8.01 5.21 -0.05
CA ALA A 166 9.09 4.49 -0.71
C ALA A 166 9.48 3.28 0.16
N ALA A 167 9.51 2.09 -0.45
CA ALA A 167 10.05 0.92 0.21
C ALA A 167 11.58 1.06 0.34
N VAL A 168 12.12 0.65 1.50
CA VAL A 168 13.58 0.59 1.72
C VAL A 168 14.22 -0.45 0.80
N ASP A 169 13.49 -1.54 0.54
CA ASP A 169 13.89 -2.60 -0.37
C ASP A 169 12.74 -2.94 -1.34
N GLY A 170 13.04 -2.91 -2.63
CA GLY A 170 12.16 -3.39 -3.70
C GLY A 170 11.17 -2.36 -4.29
N PRO A 171 10.38 -2.80 -5.28
CA PRO A 171 9.34 -1.98 -5.91
C PRO A 171 8.19 -1.61 -4.95
N PHE A 172 7.64 -0.40 -5.08
CA PHE A 172 6.52 0.09 -4.28
C PHE A 172 5.33 0.53 -5.15
N GLY A 173 4.17 0.72 -4.51
CA GLY A 173 2.95 1.23 -5.15
C GLY A 173 2.84 2.74 -5.03
N ILE A 174 2.30 3.39 -6.07
CA ILE A 174 2.00 4.81 -6.08
C ILE A 174 0.48 4.97 -6.09
N GLN A 175 -0.06 5.69 -5.11
CA GLN A 175 -1.49 6.03 -5.03
C GLN A 175 -1.77 7.28 -5.85
N VAL A 176 -2.86 7.27 -6.60
CA VAL A 176 -3.39 8.45 -7.30
C VAL A 176 -4.30 9.21 -6.33
N ILE A 177 -4.01 10.50 -6.13
CA ILE A 177 -4.75 11.37 -5.19
C ILE A 177 -5.85 12.15 -5.91
N ASP A 178 -5.63 12.48 -7.18
CA ASP A 178 -6.68 13.10 -7.99
C ASP A 178 -7.90 12.18 -8.05
N ALA A 179 -9.00 12.67 -7.49
CA ALA A 179 -10.15 11.87 -7.12
C ALA A 179 -10.60 10.94 -8.25
N SER A 180 -10.50 9.63 -8.00
CA SER A 180 -11.50 8.68 -8.47
C SER A 180 -12.88 9.28 -8.18
N GLN A 181 -13.82 9.23 -9.13
CA GLN A 181 -15.20 9.70 -8.91
C GLN A 181 -15.87 9.02 -7.70
N ASN A 182 -15.27 7.94 -7.19
CA ASN A 182 -15.63 7.28 -5.95
C ASN A 182 -14.51 7.41 -4.89
N PRO A 183 -14.71 8.18 -3.81
CA PRO A 183 -13.72 8.36 -2.75
C PRO A 183 -13.39 7.09 -1.95
N GLN A 184 -14.14 5.99 -2.11
CA GLN A 184 -13.83 4.70 -1.49
C GLN A 184 -12.86 3.83 -2.29
N VAL A 185 -12.53 4.22 -3.52
CA VAL A 185 -11.59 3.49 -4.37
C VAL A 185 -10.24 4.19 -4.30
N ILE A 186 -9.32 3.62 -3.53
CA ILE A 186 -7.89 3.99 -3.59
C ILE A 186 -7.39 3.53 -4.94
N ASP A 187 -7.17 4.48 -5.83
CA ASP A 187 -6.63 4.17 -7.15
C ASP A 187 -5.10 4.11 -7.12
N ILE A 188 -4.55 3.20 -7.90
CA ILE A 188 -3.11 2.92 -7.94
C ILE A 188 -2.61 3.23 -9.34
N LEU A 189 -1.51 3.98 -9.40
CA LEU A 189 -0.79 4.18 -10.63
C LEU A 189 -0.09 2.87 -11.02
N ALA A 190 -0.46 2.32 -12.16
CA ALA A 190 0.05 1.06 -12.69
C ALA A 190 0.69 1.27 -14.06
N ILE A 191 1.39 0.23 -14.54
CA ILE A 191 1.85 0.15 -15.92
C ILE A 191 0.99 -0.87 -16.67
N ALA A 192 0.45 -0.45 -17.81
CA ALA A 192 -0.37 -1.27 -18.69
C ALA A 192 0.25 -1.42 -20.09
N TRP A 193 0.28 -2.64 -20.60
CA TRP A 193 0.47 -2.93 -22.02
C TRP A 193 -0.90 -2.91 -22.71
N SER A 194 -1.19 -1.81 -23.41
CA SER A 194 -2.49 -1.63 -24.05
C SER A 194 -2.76 -2.72 -25.09
N SER A 195 -3.98 -3.27 -25.09
CA SER A 195 -4.47 -4.23 -26.10
C SER A 195 -3.78 -5.60 -26.09
N LEU A 196 -3.05 -5.93 -25.02
CA LEU A 196 -2.41 -7.24 -24.85
C LEU A 196 -3.05 -8.03 -23.71
N SER A 197 -2.88 -9.34 -23.76
CA SER A 197 -3.30 -10.27 -22.72
C SER A 197 -2.26 -11.36 -22.48
N GLY A 198 -2.10 -11.77 -21.22
CA GLY A 198 -1.14 -12.80 -20.81
C GLY A 198 0.32 -12.41 -21.12
N GLY A 199 1.14 -13.37 -21.53
CA GLY A 199 2.57 -13.17 -21.83
C GLY A 199 2.89 -12.56 -23.21
N THR A 200 1.88 -12.19 -24.01
CA THR A 200 2.08 -11.73 -25.41
C THR A 200 2.89 -10.44 -25.53
N TRP A 201 2.97 -9.64 -24.46
CA TRP A 201 3.86 -8.49 -24.37
C TRP A 201 5.36 -8.86 -24.42
N MET A 202 5.72 -10.12 -24.14
CA MET A 202 7.10 -10.60 -24.28
C MET A 202 7.49 -10.84 -25.73
N GLU A 203 6.55 -11.29 -26.56
CA GLU A 203 6.81 -11.75 -27.93
C GLU A 203 6.99 -10.60 -28.93
N LYS A 204 6.51 -9.40 -28.59
CA LYS A 204 6.45 -8.26 -29.51
C LYS A 204 7.02 -7.00 -28.88
N SER A 205 8.22 -6.63 -29.31
CA SER A 205 8.93 -5.41 -28.87
C SER A 205 8.34 -4.11 -29.43
N GLU A 206 7.36 -4.18 -30.32
CA GLU A 206 6.67 -3.02 -30.91
C GLU A 206 5.69 -2.36 -29.93
N TYR A 207 5.27 -3.08 -28.89
CA TYR A 207 4.31 -2.55 -27.95
C TYR A 207 4.96 -1.61 -26.94
N VAL A 208 4.16 -0.65 -26.52
CA VAL A 208 4.55 0.42 -25.62
C VAL A 208 3.67 0.34 -24.39
N ALA A 209 4.28 0.34 -23.21
CA ALA A 209 3.52 0.37 -21.98
C ALA A 209 3.17 1.81 -21.63
N SER A 210 2.06 2.01 -20.92
CA SER A 210 1.56 3.32 -20.53
C SER A 210 1.26 3.35 -19.03
N LEU A 211 1.36 4.54 -18.45
CA LEU A 211 0.80 4.81 -17.12
C LEU A 211 -0.71 4.63 -17.18
N CYS A 212 -1.31 4.02 -16.16
CA CYS A 212 -2.75 3.89 -16.08
C CYS A 212 -3.27 3.97 -14.65
N SER A 213 -4.54 4.32 -14.55
CA SER A 213 -5.37 4.09 -13.37
C SER A 213 -5.68 2.60 -13.28
N PHE A 214 -5.23 1.92 -12.23
CA PHE A 214 -5.53 0.50 -12.03
C PHE A 214 -7.03 0.24 -11.88
N SER A 215 -7.77 1.20 -11.31
CA SER A 215 -9.21 1.10 -11.16
C SER A 215 -9.93 1.23 -12.50
N ASN A 216 -9.50 2.15 -13.36
CA ASN A 216 -10.19 2.52 -14.60
C ASN A 216 -9.65 1.86 -15.86
N VAL A 217 -8.52 1.15 -15.81
CA VAL A 217 -7.97 0.46 -16.98
C VAL A 217 -8.91 -0.64 -17.46
N THR A 218 -9.14 -0.67 -18.78
CA THR A 218 -10.14 -1.54 -19.42
C THR A 218 -9.77 -3.03 -19.41
N SER A 219 -8.48 -3.36 -19.35
CA SER A 219 -7.98 -4.73 -19.24
C SER A 219 -7.23 -4.89 -17.91
N LYS A 220 -7.60 -5.90 -17.12
CA LYS A 220 -6.89 -6.27 -15.87
C LYS A 220 -6.30 -7.68 -15.95
N THR A 221 -5.99 -8.12 -17.17
CA THR A 221 -5.37 -9.44 -17.34
C THR A 221 -3.98 -9.43 -16.71
N SER A 222 -3.64 -10.51 -16.00
CA SER A 222 -2.31 -10.68 -15.39
C SER A 222 -1.23 -10.50 -16.47
N TRP A 223 -0.13 -9.81 -16.12
CA TRP A 223 0.96 -9.43 -17.03
C TRP A 223 0.62 -8.39 -18.10
N ALA A 224 -0.64 -8.03 -18.29
CA ALA A 224 -1.01 -6.88 -19.11
C ALA A 224 -1.01 -5.60 -18.29
N VAL A 225 -1.34 -5.69 -16.99
CA VAL A 225 -1.32 -4.55 -16.06
C VAL A 225 -0.66 -4.97 -14.75
N GLU A 226 0.37 -4.25 -14.35
CA GLU A 226 1.08 -4.52 -13.10
C GLU A 226 1.15 -3.26 -12.23
N GLN A 227 0.89 -3.47 -10.95
CA GLN A 227 1.01 -2.48 -9.88
C GLN A 227 2.20 -2.82 -9.00
N LYS A 228 2.60 -1.88 -8.13
CA LYS A 228 3.79 -2.03 -7.28
C LYS A 228 5.06 -2.30 -8.08
N VAL A 229 5.23 -1.60 -9.19
CA VAL A 229 6.38 -1.72 -10.10
C VAL A 229 7.36 -0.56 -9.93
N TRP A 230 7.12 0.37 -9.02
CA TRP A 230 7.84 1.64 -8.98
C TRP A 230 9.11 1.55 -8.15
N LYS A 231 10.20 2.11 -8.68
CA LYS A 231 11.41 2.42 -7.93
C LYS A 231 11.74 3.89 -8.10
N ILE A 232 12.28 4.49 -7.04
CA ILE A 232 12.76 5.85 -7.04
C ILE A 232 14.25 5.86 -6.70
N SER A 233 15.05 6.56 -7.50
CA SER A 233 16.48 6.74 -7.23
C SER A 233 16.70 7.77 -6.11
N LYS A 234 17.94 7.86 -5.61
CA LYS A 234 18.34 8.92 -4.66
C LYS A 234 18.12 10.32 -5.22
N ASP A 235 18.19 10.48 -6.54
CA ASP A 235 18.00 11.75 -7.25
C ASP A 235 16.51 12.04 -7.54
N GLY A 236 15.59 11.20 -7.05
CA GLY A 236 14.16 11.35 -7.26
C GLY A 236 13.66 10.84 -8.62
N GLU A 237 14.51 10.15 -9.39
CA GLU A 237 14.13 9.60 -10.69
C GLU A 237 13.27 8.35 -10.52
N LEU A 238 12.08 8.39 -11.10
CA LEU A 238 11.14 7.28 -11.09
C LEU A 238 11.41 6.33 -12.25
N SER A 239 11.41 5.03 -11.95
CA SER A 239 11.47 3.97 -12.95
C SER A 239 10.51 2.85 -12.62
N ALA A 240 10.11 2.10 -13.65
CA ALA A 240 9.24 0.94 -13.52
C ALA A 240 10.04 -0.34 -13.71
N GLU A 241 10.03 -1.22 -12.72
CA GLU A 241 10.51 -2.60 -12.80
C GLU A 241 9.32 -3.53 -13.05
N TYR A 242 9.17 -3.94 -14.30
CA TYR A 242 8.08 -4.78 -14.73
C TYR A 242 8.45 -6.26 -14.54
N PRO A 243 7.63 -7.06 -13.82
CA PRO A 243 7.93 -8.46 -13.59
C PRO A 243 7.81 -9.27 -14.88
N LYS A 244 8.60 -10.35 -15.00
CA LYS A 244 8.54 -11.33 -16.07
C LYS A 244 7.99 -12.67 -15.56
N PRO A 245 7.40 -13.50 -16.43
CA PRO A 245 6.92 -14.84 -16.07
C PRO A 245 8.01 -15.80 -15.57
N ASP A 246 9.27 -15.56 -15.92
CA ASP A 246 10.43 -16.31 -15.42
C ASP A 246 10.83 -15.93 -13.98
N GLY A 247 10.13 -14.98 -13.36
CA GLY A 247 10.40 -14.47 -12.01
C GLY A 247 11.44 -13.35 -11.94
N SER A 248 12.08 -13.00 -13.07
CA SER A 248 12.95 -11.82 -13.16
C SER A 248 12.13 -10.53 -13.33
N ALA A 249 12.80 -9.38 -13.31
CA ALA A 249 12.18 -8.09 -13.59
C ALA A 249 12.97 -7.32 -14.65
N GLU A 250 12.27 -6.46 -15.38
CA GLU A 250 12.84 -5.62 -16.42
C GLU A 250 12.57 -4.14 -16.15
N ARG A 251 13.62 -3.32 -16.26
CA ARG A 251 13.48 -1.88 -16.11
C ARG A 251 12.96 -1.27 -17.41
N LEU A 252 11.74 -0.75 -17.39
CA LEU A 252 11.17 0.02 -18.49
C LEU A 252 11.73 1.45 -18.50
N GLN A 253 11.87 2.01 -19.70
CA GLN A 253 12.38 3.36 -19.90
C GLN A 253 11.29 4.30 -20.42
N PRO A 254 11.04 5.44 -19.75
CA PRO A 254 10.08 6.40 -20.25
C PRO A 254 10.61 7.12 -21.49
N ARG A 255 9.69 7.46 -22.39
CA ARG A 255 9.97 8.19 -23.63
C ARG A 255 8.88 9.20 -23.92
N LYS A 256 9.31 10.36 -24.42
CA LYS A 256 8.40 11.39 -24.92
C LYS A 256 8.23 11.22 -26.42
N ILE A 257 6.99 11.22 -26.89
CA ILE A 257 6.67 11.37 -28.31
C ILE A 257 6.44 12.84 -28.58
N ILE A 258 7.43 13.46 -29.23
CA ILE A 258 7.48 14.91 -29.50
C ILE A 258 6.23 15.39 -30.24
N THR A 259 5.74 14.61 -31.21
CA THR A 259 4.60 15.00 -32.05
C THR A 259 3.25 14.97 -31.34
N GLN A 260 3.14 14.32 -30.17
CA GLN A 260 1.86 14.09 -29.51
C GLN A 260 1.82 14.60 -28.06
N GLU A 261 2.91 15.18 -27.53
CA GLU A 261 3.03 15.54 -26.11
C GLU A 261 2.62 14.39 -25.18
N ARG A 262 3.06 13.18 -25.56
CA ARG A 262 2.73 11.93 -24.87
C ARG A 262 3.93 11.25 -24.27
N ILE A 263 3.71 10.53 -23.17
CA ILE A 263 4.71 9.70 -22.52
C ILE A 263 4.33 8.22 -22.57
N TRP A 264 5.27 7.39 -23.03
CA TRP A 264 5.17 5.93 -23.08
C TRP A 264 6.40 5.28 -22.45
N TRP A 265 6.33 3.98 -22.21
CA TRP A 265 7.38 3.17 -21.59
C TRP A 265 7.81 2.07 -22.53
N TYR A 266 9.13 1.95 -22.72
CA TYR A 266 9.74 1.03 -23.68
C TYR A 266 10.64 0.01 -22.99
N ARG A 267 10.74 -1.16 -23.64
CA ARG A 267 11.76 -2.17 -23.32
C ARG A 267 13.13 -1.76 -23.90
N PRO A 268 14.23 -1.92 -23.16
CA PRO A 268 15.57 -1.83 -23.75
C PRO A 268 15.86 -2.99 -24.73
N PRO A 269 16.64 -2.80 -25.80
CA PRO A 269 17.19 -1.54 -26.29
C PRO A 269 16.17 -0.81 -27.16
N ALA A 270 15.79 0.40 -26.77
CA ALA A 270 14.97 1.28 -27.59
C ALA A 270 15.88 2.26 -28.37
N PRO A 271 15.54 2.64 -29.62
CA PRO A 271 16.41 3.48 -30.48
C PRO A 271 16.66 4.85 -29.85
N SER A 272 17.90 5.31 -29.72
CA SER A 272 18.37 6.41 -28.84
C SER A 272 17.64 7.77 -28.90
N ASP A 273 16.73 8.00 -29.84
CA ASP A 273 15.97 9.23 -29.90
C ASP A 273 14.83 9.27 -28.87
N HIS A 274 14.78 10.38 -28.14
CA HIS A 274 13.67 10.81 -27.27
C HIS A 274 13.52 10.08 -25.92
N HIS A 275 14.65 9.75 -25.29
CA HIS A 275 14.64 9.34 -23.88
C HIS A 275 14.07 10.43 -22.98
N ALA A 276 13.11 10.04 -22.16
CA ALA A 276 12.60 10.88 -21.08
C ALA A 276 13.11 10.37 -19.74
N ILE A 277 13.12 11.26 -18.76
CA ILE A 277 13.37 10.96 -17.34
C ILE A 277 12.13 11.45 -16.60
N ILE A 278 11.53 10.59 -15.79
CA ILE A 278 10.46 10.99 -14.89
C ILE A 278 11.06 11.26 -13.53
N VAL A 279 10.79 12.43 -12.97
CA VAL A 279 11.26 12.84 -11.64
C VAL A 279 10.04 13.17 -10.79
N PHE A 280 10.07 12.74 -9.54
CA PHE A 280 9.04 13.13 -8.58
C PHE A 280 9.32 14.52 -8.01
N GLU A 281 8.33 15.40 -8.05
CA GLU A 281 8.38 16.76 -7.51
C GLU A 281 7.38 16.87 -6.36
N ASP A 282 7.84 17.17 -5.13
CA ASP A 282 6.95 17.33 -3.97
C ASP A 282 5.97 18.49 -4.19
N ALA A 283 4.70 18.26 -3.86
CA ALA A 283 3.67 19.30 -3.87
C ALA A 283 3.53 19.83 -2.43
N ILE A 284 3.99 21.07 -2.21
CA ILE A 284 3.82 21.80 -0.95
C ILE A 284 2.36 22.24 -0.81
#